data_AF-A0A349DNC5-F1
#
_entry.id   AF-A0A349DNC5-F1
#
_cell.length_a   1.000
_cell.length_b   1.000
_cell.length_c   1.000
_cell.angle_alpha   90.00
_cell.angle_beta   90.00
_cell.angle_gamma   90.00
#
_symmetry.space_group_name_H-M   'P 1'
#
loop_
_entity.id
_entity.type
_entity.pdbx_description
1 polymer ?
#
loop_
_entity_poly.entity_id
_entity_poly.type
_entity_poly.pdbx_seq_one_letter_code
_entity_poly.pdbx_strand_id
1 'polypeptide(L)'
;MNHLESKAQTLWSKFSRKNKDQFWPYYEELLGNAKSKQIQATKIQVFDPSPTPRVAQVPSQANRSRQKNALKQKTNPVTYLFLGIFFLLVVSIIVEWVSSSSYEDTVVVDSEIALRDQVKWQEDWLKTQLTHDQLRKYRQFMRQTELPRSKAVPQFIAQHNLIDWSQRPINLGSRLENQKAYALFKIGEKSILYGKYKGKYRRAIKLAGIYSTFEGKMYSEEFGYKIDQMRPLTHVYRASLELVFNNRPVIQKKDGYYLVDPITTKEEKVVQGGEQAFSLKLVIKKLQINHNY
;
A
#
# COMPACT_ATOMS: atom_id res chain seq x y z
N MET A 1 -3.76 28.99 8.68
CA MET A 1 -2.69 28.48 9.56
C MET A 1 -1.99 27.34 8.86
N ASN A 2 -0.67 27.44 8.69
CA ASN A 2 0.12 26.50 7.89
C ASN A 2 0.15 25.11 8.55
N HIS A 3 -0.28 24.08 7.82
CA HIS A 3 -0.37 22.70 8.28
C HIS A 3 0.99 22.15 8.81
N LEU A 4 2.09 22.78 8.41
CA LEU A 4 3.45 22.50 8.84
C LEU A 4 3.74 23.02 10.26
N GLU A 5 3.28 24.21 10.62
CA GLU A 5 3.50 24.77 11.97
C GLU A 5 2.75 23.96 13.04
N SER A 6 1.51 23.56 12.74
CA SER A 6 0.73 22.68 13.62
C SER A 6 1.42 21.32 13.81
N LYS A 7 1.98 20.73 12.75
CA LYS A 7 2.73 19.46 12.83
C LYS A 7 4.04 19.61 13.61
N ALA A 8 4.74 20.74 13.43
CA ALA A 8 5.97 21.04 14.16
C ALA A 8 5.70 21.27 15.65
N GLN A 9 4.64 21.99 16.03
CA GLN A 9 4.21 22.17 17.42
C GLN A 9 3.78 20.85 18.07
N THR A 10 3.11 19.97 17.32
CA THR A 10 2.71 18.64 17.79
C THR A 10 3.91 17.70 17.97
N LEU A 11 4.98 17.89 17.18
CA LEU A 11 6.25 17.20 17.39
C LEU A 11 6.98 17.77 18.60
N TRP A 12 6.98 19.10 18.77
CA TRP A 12 7.63 19.78 19.89
C TRP A 12 7.03 19.39 21.25
N SER A 13 5.71 19.20 21.34
CA SER A 13 5.05 18.79 22.59
C SER A 13 5.38 17.36 23.03
N LYS A 14 5.94 16.52 22.14
CA LYS A 14 6.36 15.15 22.46
C LYS A 14 7.77 15.06 23.05
N PHE A 15 8.57 16.13 22.99
CA PHE A 15 9.94 16.14 23.54
C PHE A 15 10.01 17.01 24.80
N SER A 16 10.20 16.36 25.96
CA SER A 16 10.47 17.07 27.23
C SER A 16 11.94 17.51 27.31
N ARG A 17 12.27 18.41 28.25
CA ARG A 17 13.66 18.86 28.54
C ARG A 17 14.66 17.70 28.75
N LYS A 18 14.20 16.49 29.09
CA LYS A 18 15.05 15.29 29.31
C LYS A 18 15.47 14.57 28.02
N ASN A 19 14.78 14.79 26.89
CA ASN A 19 15.06 14.10 25.61
C ASN A 19 15.42 15.08 24.48
N LYS A 20 15.92 16.27 24.84
CA LYS A 20 16.28 17.32 23.86
C LYS A 20 17.34 16.85 22.86
N ASP A 21 18.25 15.98 23.31
CA ASP A 21 19.36 15.48 22.48
C ASP A 21 18.90 14.51 21.39
N GLN A 22 17.70 13.93 21.52
CA GLN A 22 17.09 13.06 20.51
C GLN A 22 16.26 13.83 19.47
N PHE A 23 15.98 15.11 19.72
CA PHE A 23 15.18 15.94 18.82
C PHE A 23 15.88 16.19 17.49
N TRP A 24 17.15 16.64 17.51
CA TRP A 24 17.87 17.01 16.30
C TRP A 24 18.12 15.83 15.36
N PRO A 25 18.58 14.65 15.82
CA PRO A 25 18.73 13.49 14.97
C PRO A 25 17.41 13.06 14.31
N TYR A 26 16.30 13.10 15.06
CA TYR A 26 14.98 12.71 14.56
C TYR A 26 14.41 13.74 13.57
N TYR A 27 14.65 15.02 13.81
CA TYR A 27 14.27 16.09 12.88
C TYR A 27 15.08 16.04 11.58
N GLU A 28 16.38 15.76 11.66
CA GLU A 28 17.24 15.56 10.49
C GLU A 28 16.84 14.32 9.69
N GLU A 29 16.44 13.23 10.36
CA GLU A 29 15.90 12.03 9.71
C GLU A 29 14.59 12.34 8.97
N LEU A 30 13.66 13.07 9.60
CA LEU A 30 12.42 13.51 8.96
C LEU A 30 12.69 14.45 7.77
N LEU A 31 13.66 15.36 7.88
CA LEU A 31 14.10 16.22 6.78
C LEU A 31 14.79 15.44 5.66
N GLY A 32 15.61 14.45 5.98
CA GLY A 32 16.25 13.56 5.00
C GLY A 32 15.21 12.72 4.25
N ASN A 33 14.20 12.23 4.95
CA ASN A 33 13.06 11.53 4.38
C ASN A 33 12.15 12.44 3.54
N ALA A 34 12.01 13.72 3.92
CA ALA A 34 11.30 14.71 3.12
C ALA A 34 12.09 15.11 1.87
N LYS A 35 13.40 15.35 1.99
CA LYS A 35 14.30 15.69 0.89
C LYS A 35 14.46 14.54 -0.10
N SER A 36 14.54 13.29 0.35
CA SER A 36 14.57 12.11 -0.55
C SER A 36 13.26 11.93 -1.32
N LYS A 37 12.10 12.17 -0.67
CA LYS A 37 10.79 12.24 -1.36
C LYS A 37 10.72 13.42 -2.34
N GLN A 38 11.33 14.55 -2.01
CA GLN A 38 11.39 15.70 -2.89
C GLN A 38 12.33 15.46 -4.09
N ILE A 39 13.50 14.84 -3.91
CA ILE A 39 14.41 14.45 -5.01
C ILE A 39 13.73 13.44 -5.96
N GLN A 40 12.84 12.58 -5.45
CA GLN A 40 11.99 11.71 -6.29
C GLN A 40 10.89 12.46 -7.06
N ALA A 41 10.49 13.65 -6.61
CA ALA A 41 9.51 14.51 -7.27
C ALA A 41 10.14 15.63 -8.14
N THR A 42 11.40 16.01 -7.90
CA THR A 42 12.06 17.20 -8.51
C THR A 42 13.12 16.84 -9.56
N LYS A 43 13.18 15.60 -10.06
CA LYS A 43 14.01 15.25 -11.24
C LYS A 43 13.26 15.35 -12.58
N ILE A 44 12.25 16.22 -12.65
CA ILE A 44 11.69 16.73 -13.90
C ILE A 44 11.90 18.25 -13.90
N GLN A 45 13.07 18.67 -14.37
CA GLN A 45 13.28 19.99 -14.93
C GLN A 45 14.27 19.84 -16.09
N VAL A 46 13.72 19.77 -17.30
CA VAL A 46 14.31 20.48 -18.43
C VAL A 46 13.21 21.45 -18.88
N PHE A 47 13.52 22.73 -18.75
CA PHE A 47 12.77 23.87 -19.25
C PHE A 47 13.11 24.06 -20.74
N ASP A 48 12.14 24.40 -21.58
CA ASP A 48 12.26 25.63 -22.37
C ASP A 48 10.88 26.22 -22.71
N PRO A 49 10.73 27.56 -22.69
CA PRO A 49 9.45 28.26 -22.71
C PRO A 49 9.11 28.84 -24.09
N SER A 50 7.83 29.05 -24.36
CA SER A 50 7.41 30.20 -25.18
C SER A 50 5.98 30.62 -24.80
N PRO A 51 5.68 31.93 -24.70
CA PRO A 51 4.45 32.42 -24.11
C PRO A 51 3.33 32.67 -25.14
N THR A 52 2.11 32.69 -24.60
CA THR A 52 0.78 33.00 -25.15
C THR A 52 0.67 34.22 -26.07
N PRO A 53 -0.46 34.36 -26.79
CA PRO A 53 -1.37 35.43 -26.36
C PRO A 53 -2.87 35.08 -26.29
N ARG A 54 -3.51 35.85 -25.41
CA ARG A 54 -4.95 36.08 -25.16
C ARG A 54 -5.68 36.55 -26.44
N VAL A 55 -7.01 36.70 -26.57
CA VAL A 55 -8.04 37.34 -25.73
C VAL A 55 -9.43 36.95 -26.28
N ALA A 56 -10.48 37.27 -25.50
CA ALA A 56 -11.81 37.75 -25.92
C ALA A 56 -12.88 36.66 -26.14
N GLN A 57 -14.14 36.80 -25.75
CA GLN A 57 -14.88 37.92 -25.18
C GLN A 57 -16.20 37.34 -24.62
N VAL A 58 -16.68 37.94 -23.54
CA VAL A 58 -18.07 37.83 -23.09
C VAL A 58 -18.98 38.51 -24.13
N PRO A 59 -20.25 38.08 -24.26
CA PRO A 59 -21.27 39.09 -24.05
C PRO A 59 -22.35 38.64 -23.07
N SER A 60 -22.60 39.52 -22.11
CA SER A 60 -23.89 39.67 -21.46
C SER A 60 -24.90 40.12 -22.50
N GLN A 61 -26.17 39.73 -22.37
CA GLN A 61 -27.23 40.72 -22.25
C GLN A 61 -28.51 40.11 -21.68
N ALA A 62 -29.13 40.94 -20.86
CA ALA A 62 -30.41 40.76 -20.23
C ALA A 62 -31.55 40.63 -21.27
N ASN A 63 -32.65 39.98 -20.88
CA ASN A 63 -33.92 40.70 -20.75
C ASN A 63 -35.01 39.82 -20.11
N ARG A 64 -35.57 40.37 -19.02
CA ARG A 64 -36.89 40.03 -18.52
C ARG A 64 -37.92 40.37 -19.60
N SER A 65 -38.90 39.51 -19.84
CA SER A 65 -40.31 39.93 -19.84
C SER A 65 -41.29 38.75 -19.97
N ARG A 66 -42.17 38.71 -18.96
CA ARG A 66 -43.61 38.44 -19.01
C ARG A 66 -44.11 37.28 -19.90
N GLN A 67 -44.71 36.30 -19.23
CA GLN A 67 -46.13 36.03 -19.42
C GLN A 67 -46.74 35.41 -18.15
N LYS A 68 -47.70 36.13 -17.56
CA LYS A 68 -48.68 35.59 -16.62
C LYS A 68 -49.85 35.09 -17.47
N ASN A 69 -50.26 33.84 -17.30
CA ASN A 69 -51.54 33.49 -16.67
C ASN A 69 -51.87 31.99 -16.82
N ALA A 70 -52.52 31.49 -15.77
CA ALA A 70 -53.43 30.34 -15.72
C ALA A 70 -52.83 28.93 -15.85
N LEU A 71 -52.67 28.26 -14.70
CA LEU A 71 -53.62 27.22 -14.31
C LEU A 71 -53.47 26.91 -12.82
N LYS A 72 -54.54 27.15 -12.04
CA LYS A 72 -54.70 26.59 -10.70
C LYS A 72 -54.74 25.06 -10.82
N GLN A 73 -53.61 24.40 -10.60
CA GLN A 73 -53.61 22.95 -10.41
C GLN A 73 -53.98 22.66 -8.96
N LYS A 74 -55.14 22.02 -8.78
CA LYS A 74 -55.54 21.35 -7.54
C LYS A 74 -54.41 20.40 -7.13
N THR A 75 -53.67 20.77 -6.10
CA THR A 75 -52.66 19.92 -5.48
C THR A 75 -53.38 18.85 -4.67
N ASN A 76 -53.34 17.61 -5.15
CA ASN A 76 -53.80 16.46 -4.39
C ASN A 76 -52.77 16.14 -3.29
N PRO A 77 -53.15 16.11 -2.00
CA PRO A 77 -52.21 15.85 -0.91
C PRO A 77 -51.63 14.42 -0.94
N VAL A 78 -52.29 13.50 -1.66
CA VAL A 78 -51.88 12.10 -1.79
C VAL A 78 -50.62 11.93 -2.65
N THR A 79 -50.46 12.72 -3.72
CA THR A 79 -49.27 12.65 -4.58
C THR A 79 -47.99 13.13 -3.87
N TYR A 80 -48.10 14.08 -2.94
CA TYR A 80 -46.97 14.51 -2.10
C TYR A 80 -46.62 13.50 -1.02
N LEU A 81 -47.59 12.74 -0.51
CA LEU A 81 -47.35 11.60 0.37
C LEU A 81 -46.60 10.48 -0.35
N PHE A 82 -47.00 10.13 -1.58
CA PHE A 82 -46.29 9.13 -2.38
C PHE A 82 -44.89 9.61 -2.81
N LEU A 83 -44.73 10.86 -3.24
CA LEU A 83 -43.40 11.44 -3.53
C LEU A 83 -42.54 11.56 -2.27
N GLY A 84 -43.13 11.88 -1.12
CA GLY A 84 -42.43 11.95 0.16
C GLY A 84 -41.99 10.58 0.66
N ILE A 85 -42.83 9.56 0.54
CA ILE A 85 -42.50 8.17 0.88
C ILE A 85 -41.46 7.62 -0.10
N PHE A 86 -41.58 7.89 -1.39
CA PHE A 86 -40.59 7.48 -2.39
C PHE A 86 -39.26 8.21 -2.18
N PHE A 87 -39.28 9.50 -1.83
CA PHE A 87 -38.10 10.26 -1.44
C PHE A 87 -37.47 9.70 -0.17
N LEU A 88 -38.26 9.34 0.85
CA LEU A 88 -37.76 8.70 2.07
C LEU A 88 -37.22 7.29 1.80
N LEU A 89 -37.79 6.52 0.87
CA LEU A 89 -37.28 5.24 0.43
C LEU A 89 -35.96 5.40 -0.33
N VAL A 90 -35.87 6.36 -1.25
CA VAL A 90 -34.64 6.68 -1.99
C VAL A 90 -33.57 7.21 -1.03
N VAL A 91 -33.92 8.06 -0.06
CA VAL A 91 -33.01 8.53 0.99
C VAL A 91 -32.61 7.39 1.91
N SER A 92 -33.50 6.45 2.24
CA SER A 92 -33.14 5.26 3.04
C SER A 92 -32.21 4.34 2.26
N ILE A 93 -32.47 4.11 0.97
CA ILE A 93 -31.59 3.33 0.08
C ILE A 93 -30.25 4.04 -0.10
N ILE A 94 -30.21 5.38 -0.22
CA ILE A 94 -28.98 6.17 -0.29
C ILE A 94 -28.26 6.15 1.05
N VAL A 95 -28.95 6.26 2.19
CA VAL A 95 -28.36 6.17 3.52
C VAL A 95 -27.87 4.75 3.76
N GLU A 96 -28.51 3.71 3.24
CA GLU A 96 -28.08 2.32 3.35
C GLU A 96 -26.92 2.01 2.39
N TRP A 97 -26.91 2.58 1.18
CA TRP A 97 -25.77 2.56 0.26
C TRP A 97 -24.58 3.33 0.81
N VAL A 98 -24.80 4.54 1.31
CA VAL A 98 -23.78 5.39 1.94
C VAL A 98 -23.35 4.74 3.25
N SER A 99 -24.21 4.10 4.03
CA SER A 99 -23.80 3.38 5.25
C SER A 99 -23.04 2.10 4.90
N SER A 100 -23.35 1.43 3.79
CA SER A 100 -22.58 0.30 3.27
C SER A 100 -21.24 0.73 2.67
N SER A 101 -21.11 1.99 2.20
CA SER A 101 -19.86 2.57 1.70
C SER A 101 -19.06 3.34 2.75
N SER A 102 -19.70 3.77 3.85
CA SER A 102 -19.09 4.50 4.98
C SER A 102 -18.56 3.56 6.07
N TYR A 103 -18.93 2.28 5.97
CA TYR A 103 -18.18 1.16 6.56
C TYR A 103 -17.25 0.51 5.52
N GLU A 104 -16.78 1.25 4.51
CA GLU A 104 -15.34 1.14 4.29
C GLU A 104 -14.73 1.63 5.59
N ASP A 105 -14.48 0.67 6.51
CA ASP A 105 -13.50 0.82 7.56
C ASP A 105 -12.46 1.74 6.95
N THR A 106 -12.35 2.94 7.53
CA THR A 106 -11.05 3.50 7.75
C THR A 106 -10.24 2.33 8.25
N VAL A 107 -9.61 1.64 7.31
CA VAL A 107 -8.29 1.10 7.49
C VAL A 107 -7.61 2.38 7.95
N VAL A 108 -7.62 2.60 9.27
CA VAL A 108 -6.42 2.83 10.03
C VAL A 108 -5.43 1.97 9.26
N VAL A 109 -4.81 2.58 8.25
CA VAL A 109 -3.62 2.07 7.58
C VAL A 109 -2.76 1.87 8.77
N ASP A 110 -2.75 0.61 9.21
CA ASP A 110 -2.57 0.26 10.59
C ASP A 110 -1.41 1.11 11.04
N SER A 111 -1.63 1.94 12.05
CA SER A 111 -0.55 2.77 12.56
C SER A 111 0.63 1.87 12.91
N GLU A 112 0.46 0.55 13.05
CA GLU A 112 1.49 -0.50 13.00
C GLU A 112 2.42 -0.51 11.78
N ILE A 113 2.00 -0.24 10.54
CA ILE A 113 2.96 -0.14 9.41
C ILE A 113 3.84 1.12 9.57
N ALA A 114 3.33 2.14 10.24
CA ALA A 114 4.06 3.37 10.59
C ALA A 114 4.77 3.32 11.97
N LEU A 115 4.43 2.35 12.83
CA LEU A 115 4.98 2.13 14.18
C LEU A 115 5.89 0.90 14.27
N ARG A 116 5.96 0.07 13.23
CA ARG A 116 6.96 -1.01 13.14
C ARG A 116 8.32 -0.36 13.13
N ASP A 117 9.17 -0.78 14.07
CA ASP A 117 10.60 -0.52 14.01
C ASP A 117 11.12 -1.05 12.66
N GLN A 118 11.34 -0.12 11.72
CA GLN A 118 11.73 -0.42 10.35
C GLN A 118 13.04 -1.21 10.32
N VAL A 119 13.92 -0.96 11.30
CA VAL A 119 15.19 -1.66 11.45
C VAL A 119 14.93 -3.11 11.84
N LYS A 120 14.03 -3.35 12.81
CA LYS A 120 13.65 -4.71 13.21
C LYS A 120 12.97 -5.46 12.06
N TRP A 121 12.10 -4.80 11.31
CA TRP A 121 11.44 -5.38 10.13
C TRP A 121 12.47 -5.81 9.07
N GLN A 122 13.42 -4.93 8.74
CA GLN A 122 14.50 -5.23 7.81
C GLN A 122 15.41 -6.34 8.32
N GLU A 123 15.77 -6.31 9.60
CA GLU A 123 16.58 -7.33 10.27
C GLU A 123 15.91 -8.70 10.25
N ASP A 124 14.63 -8.78 10.61
CA ASP A 124 13.91 -10.06 10.65
C ASP A 124 13.73 -10.61 9.23
N TRP A 125 13.46 -9.75 8.24
CA TRP A 125 13.40 -10.18 6.84
C TRP A 125 14.74 -10.69 6.34
N LEU A 126 15.82 -9.96 6.61
CA LEU A 126 17.17 -10.37 6.28
C LEU A 126 17.46 -11.77 6.82
N LYS A 127 17.20 -12.01 8.11
CA LYS A 127 17.44 -13.32 8.76
C LYS A 127 16.73 -14.49 8.08
N THR A 128 15.53 -14.28 7.52
CA THR A 128 14.80 -15.36 6.78
C THR A 128 15.46 -15.75 5.47
N GLN A 129 16.39 -14.93 4.96
CA GLN A 129 17.03 -15.15 3.65
C GLN A 129 18.48 -15.59 3.74
N LEU A 130 19.09 -15.46 4.91
CA LEU A 130 20.46 -15.88 5.13
C LEU A 130 20.53 -17.41 5.21
N THR A 131 21.52 -17.98 4.52
CA THR A 131 21.97 -19.35 4.79
C THR A 131 22.50 -19.47 6.22
N HIS A 132 22.65 -20.71 6.72
CA HIS A 132 23.16 -20.93 8.07
C HIS A 132 24.52 -20.24 8.32
N ASP A 133 25.44 -20.33 7.35
CA ASP A 133 26.76 -19.70 7.42
C ASP A 133 26.68 -18.17 7.37
N GLN A 134 25.83 -17.62 6.50
CA GLN A 134 25.62 -16.17 6.44
C GLN A 134 24.98 -15.63 7.72
N LEU A 135 24.07 -16.38 8.34
CA LEU A 135 23.45 -16.01 9.62
C LEU A 135 24.48 -16.01 10.75
N ARG A 136 25.43 -16.96 10.75
CA ARG A 136 26.57 -16.94 11.69
C ARG A 136 27.44 -15.71 11.49
N LYS A 137 27.81 -15.39 10.24
CA LYS A 137 28.57 -14.18 9.89
C LYS A 137 27.84 -12.91 10.31
N TYR A 138 26.52 -12.84 10.08
CA TYR A 138 25.67 -11.75 10.53
C TYR A 138 25.71 -11.57 12.05
N ARG A 139 25.51 -12.65 12.82
CA ARG A 139 25.58 -12.59 14.29
C ARG A 139 26.96 -12.14 14.79
N GLN A 140 28.04 -12.58 14.14
CA GLN A 140 29.38 -12.15 14.49
C GLN A 140 29.58 -10.65 14.19
N PHE A 141 29.19 -10.21 12.99
CA PHE A 141 29.24 -8.80 12.60
C PHE A 141 28.47 -7.90 13.59
N MET A 142 27.24 -8.29 13.94
CA MET A 142 26.41 -7.53 14.88
C MET A 142 26.97 -7.48 16.32
N ARG A 143 27.85 -8.41 16.71
CA ARG A 143 28.54 -8.39 18.01
C ARG A 143 29.79 -7.51 18.01
N GLN A 144 30.44 -7.37 16.86
CA GLN A 144 31.71 -6.65 16.70
C GLN A 144 31.50 -5.19 16.30
N THR A 145 30.38 -4.87 15.65
CA THR A 145 30.09 -3.52 15.17
C THR A 145 29.63 -2.61 16.32
N GLU A 146 30.20 -1.41 16.39
CA GLU A 146 29.76 -0.35 17.29
C GLU A 146 28.61 0.47 16.69
N LEU A 147 28.25 0.20 15.44
CA LEU A 147 27.23 0.95 14.73
C LEU A 147 25.83 0.64 15.27
N PRO A 148 24.94 1.64 15.32
CA PRO A 148 23.54 1.38 15.61
C PRO A 148 22.94 0.45 14.54
N ARG A 149 21.96 -0.36 14.94
CA ARG A 149 21.34 -1.37 14.05
C ARG A 149 20.84 -0.78 12.72
N SER A 150 20.33 0.45 12.74
CA SER A 150 19.86 1.19 11.56
C SER A 150 20.95 1.42 10.49
N LYS A 151 22.22 1.40 10.87
CA LYS A 151 23.38 1.50 9.96
C LYS A 151 24.06 0.15 9.74
N ALA A 152 24.16 -0.66 10.80
CA ALA A 152 24.80 -1.96 10.75
C ALA A 152 24.08 -2.94 9.79
N VAL A 153 22.74 -2.99 9.82
CA VAL A 153 21.98 -3.92 8.96
C VAL A 153 22.14 -3.59 7.46
N PRO A 154 21.93 -2.33 7.00
CA PRO A 154 22.23 -1.97 5.61
C PRO A 154 23.68 -2.20 5.20
N GLN A 155 24.64 -1.94 6.10
CA GLN A 155 26.05 -2.19 5.82
C GLN A 155 26.34 -3.67 5.60
N PHE A 156 25.79 -4.56 6.43
CA PHE A 156 25.95 -6.00 6.25
C PHE A 156 25.36 -6.47 4.92
N ILE A 157 24.17 -5.98 4.56
CA ILE A 157 23.53 -6.26 3.27
C ILE A 157 24.45 -5.86 2.12
N ALA A 158 25.01 -4.65 2.17
CA ALA A 158 25.90 -4.13 1.14
C ALA A 158 27.21 -4.93 1.04
N GLN A 159 27.88 -5.19 2.16
CA GLN A 159 29.16 -5.93 2.20
C GLN A 159 29.05 -7.36 1.65
N HIS A 160 27.86 -7.96 1.76
CA HIS A 160 27.60 -9.32 1.29
C HIS A 160 26.81 -9.38 -0.03
N ASN A 161 26.60 -8.25 -0.71
CA ASN A 161 25.82 -8.15 -1.96
C ASN A 161 24.44 -8.83 -1.86
N LEU A 162 23.79 -8.65 -0.71
CA LEU A 162 22.47 -9.20 -0.46
C LEU A 162 21.39 -8.25 -0.98
N ILE A 163 20.25 -8.81 -1.34
CA ILE A 163 19.07 -8.03 -1.73
C ILE A 163 18.27 -7.69 -0.49
N ASP A 164 17.93 -6.42 -0.34
CA ASP A 164 17.00 -5.99 0.70
C ASP A 164 15.54 -6.17 0.25
N TRP A 165 14.96 -7.31 0.60
CA TRP A 165 13.55 -7.59 0.32
C TRP A 165 12.57 -6.89 1.25
N SER A 166 13.06 -6.16 2.26
CA SER A 166 12.20 -5.37 3.16
C SER A 166 11.80 -4.01 2.60
N GLN A 167 12.42 -3.62 1.48
CA GLN A 167 12.16 -2.36 0.80
C GLN A 167 10.67 -2.21 0.47
N ARG A 168 10.18 -0.98 0.59
CA ARG A 168 8.83 -0.64 0.16
C ARG A 168 8.73 -0.76 -1.38
N PRO A 169 7.71 -1.45 -1.94
CA PRO A 169 7.57 -1.56 -3.39
C PRO A 169 7.36 -0.19 -4.06
N ILE A 170 7.99 0.01 -5.22
CA ILE A 170 7.98 1.29 -5.96
C ILE A 170 6.58 1.71 -6.41
N ASN A 171 5.70 0.74 -6.66
CA ASN A 171 4.32 0.95 -7.11
C ASN A 171 3.31 0.85 -5.95
N LEU A 172 3.74 0.89 -4.69
CA LEU A 172 2.79 0.79 -3.57
C LEU A 172 1.81 1.97 -3.54
N GLY A 173 2.23 3.15 -4.00
CA GLY A 173 1.40 4.35 -4.06
C GLY A 173 0.39 4.40 -5.22
N SER A 174 0.50 3.50 -6.22
CA SER A 174 -0.29 3.66 -7.45
C SER A 174 -1.76 3.27 -7.31
N ARG A 175 -2.09 2.34 -6.40
CA ARG A 175 -3.46 1.84 -6.19
C ARG A 175 -3.68 1.49 -4.72
N LEU A 176 -4.89 1.73 -4.20
CA LEU A 176 -5.28 1.32 -2.85
C LEU A 176 -5.16 -0.20 -2.66
N GLU A 177 -5.46 -0.98 -3.70
CA GLU A 177 -5.30 -2.43 -3.69
C GLU A 177 -3.87 -2.86 -3.40
N ASN A 178 -2.86 -2.16 -3.94
CA ASN A 178 -1.45 -2.49 -3.70
C ASN A 178 -1.10 -2.34 -2.22
N GLN A 179 -1.61 -1.29 -1.57
CA GLN A 179 -1.41 -1.06 -0.14
C GLN A 179 -2.07 -2.15 0.69
N LYS A 180 -3.33 -2.47 0.38
CA LYS A 180 -4.10 -3.51 1.07
C LYS A 180 -3.47 -4.91 0.89
N ALA A 181 -2.96 -5.23 -0.30
CA ALA A 181 -2.28 -6.50 -0.56
C ALA A 181 -0.92 -6.58 0.13
N TYR A 182 -0.10 -5.53 0.07
CA TYR A 182 1.22 -5.50 0.71
C TYR A 182 1.13 -5.64 2.23
N ALA A 183 0.10 -5.06 2.86
CA ALA A 183 -0.14 -5.19 4.30
C ALA A 183 -0.34 -6.65 4.77
N LEU A 184 -0.70 -7.57 3.87
CA LEU A 184 -0.92 -8.99 4.19
C LEU A 184 0.36 -9.83 4.17
N PHE A 185 1.49 -9.28 3.70
CA PHE A 185 2.78 -9.98 3.67
C PHE A 185 3.32 -10.17 5.09
N LYS A 186 3.83 -11.37 5.35
CA LYS A 186 4.64 -11.66 6.53
C LYS A 186 6.12 -11.66 6.17
N ILE A 187 6.96 -11.57 7.19
CA ILE A 187 8.41 -11.58 7.10
C ILE A 187 8.87 -12.81 6.30
N GLY A 188 9.74 -12.57 5.30
CA GLY A 188 10.30 -13.63 4.46
C GLY A 188 9.44 -14.02 3.25
N GLU A 189 8.19 -13.58 3.18
CA GLU A 189 7.31 -13.95 2.06
C GLU A 189 7.61 -13.11 0.82
N LYS A 190 7.84 -13.80 -0.31
CA LYS A 190 7.98 -13.15 -1.63
C LYS A 190 6.69 -13.19 -2.43
N SER A 191 5.73 -14.02 -2.02
CA SER A 191 4.40 -14.09 -2.64
C SER A 191 3.36 -14.57 -1.65
N ILE A 192 2.14 -14.06 -1.78
CA ILE A 192 0.98 -14.49 -1.02
C ILE A 192 -0.21 -14.72 -1.95
N LEU A 193 -1.15 -15.53 -1.48
CA LEU A 193 -2.49 -15.59 -2.03
C LEU A 193 -3.42 -14.79 -1.13
N TYR A 194 -4.33 -14.02 -1.73
CA TYR A 194 -5.30 -13.23 -1.00
C TYR A 194 -6.61 -13.10 -1.76
N GLY A 195 -7.67 -12.71 -1.07
CA GLY A 195 -8.97 -12.40 -1.65
C GLY A 195 -9.73 -11.39 -0.79
N LYS A 196 -10.91 -10.99 -1.27
CA LYS A 196 -11.82 -10.09 -0.54
C LYS A 196 -12.95 -10.92 0.06
N TYR A 197 -13.14 -10.83 1.37
CA TYR A 197 -14.25 -11.47 2.10
C TYR A 197 -14.89 -10.45 3.03
N LYS A 198 -16.23 -10.28 2.93
CA LYS A 198 -17.00 -9.28 3.69
C LYS A 198 -16.35 -7.89 3.69
N GLY A 199 -15.99 -7.38 2.50
CA GLY A 199 -15.33 -6.07 2.35
C GLY A 199 -13.83 -6.04 2.65
N LYS A 200 -13.28 -7.03 3.36
CA LYS A 200 -11.90 -7.01 3.87
C LYS A 200 -10.96 -7.87 3.04
N TYR A 201 -9.74 -7.39 2.83
CA TYR A 201 -8.67 -8.15 2.19
C TYR A 201 -8.08 -9.13 3.19
N ARG A 202 -8.04 -10.42 2.84
CA ARG A 202 -7.54 -11.47 3.71
C ARG A 202 -6.67 -12.44 2.94
N ARG A 203 -5.74 -13.06 3.66
CA ARG A 203 -4.93 -14.14 3.12
C ARG A 203 -5.80 -15.33 2.75
N ALA A 204 -5.46 -15.94 1.62
CA ALA A 204 -6.08 -17.15 1.13
C ALA A 204 -5.16 -18.35 1.44
N ILE A 205 -5.78 -19.47 1.76
CA ILE A 205 -5.16 -20.77 2.01
C ILE A 205 -5.86 -21.75 1.09
N LYS A 206 -5.09 -22.64 0.44
CA LYS A 206 -5.67 -23.71 -0.37
C LYS A 206 -5.84 -24.95 0.50
N LEU A 207 -7.09 -25.38 0.71
CA LEU A 207 -7.44 -26.58 1.46
C LEU A 207 -8.34 -27.45 0.60
N ALA A 208 -7.97 -28.72 0.44
CA ALA A 208 -8.74 -29.68 -0.37
C ALA A 208 -9.13 -29.15 -1.77
N GLY A 209 -8.23 -28.44 -2.45
CA GLY A 209 -8.48 -27.86 -3.77
C GLY A 209 -9.22 -26.51 -3.77
N ILE A 210 -9.86 -26.14 -2.67
CA ILE A 210 -10.65 -24.90 -2.52
C ILE A 210 -9.78 -23.82 -1.88
N TYR A 211 -9.82 -22.61 -2.45
CA TYR A 211 -9.20 -21.45 -1.82
C TYR A 211 -10.16 -20.86 -0.78
N SER A 212 -9.68 -20.77 0.45
CA SER A 212 -10.46 -20.31 1.58
C SER A 212 -9.70 -19.26 2.39
N THR A 213 -10.42 -18.49 3.19
CA THR A 213 -9.85 -17.59 4.19
C THR A 213 -10.31 -17.99 5.59
N PHE A 214 -9.47 -17.70 6.58
CA PHE A 214 -9.79 -17.92 7.97
C PHE A 214 -10.80 -16.86 8.46
N GLU A 215 -11.94 -17.33 8.97
CA GLU A 215 -12.99 -16.47 9.54
C GLU A 215 -12.89 -16.39 11.07
N GLY A 216 -12.35 -17.41 11.73
CA GLY A 216 -12.25 -17.48 13.18
C GLY A 216 -12.17 -18.93 13.66
N LYS A 217 -12.37 -19.13 14.96
CA LYS A 217 -12.49 -20.48 15.54
C LYS A 217 -13.93 -20.74 15.98
N MET A 218 -14.46 -21.91 15.68
CA MET A 218 -15.75 -22.39 16.17
C MET A 218 -15.51 -23.51 17.16
N TYR A 219 -16.19 -23.51 18.30
CA TYR A 219 -16.14 -24.64 19.21
C TYR A 219 -16.97 -25.79 18.62
N SER A 220 -16.35 -26.96 18.44
CA SER A 220 -17.08 -28.16 18.06
C SER A 220 -17.46 -28.92 19.32
N GLU A 221 -18.76 -29.04 19.57
CA GLU A 221 -19.28 -29.87 20.68
C GLU A 221 -18.97 -31.35 20.46
N GLU A 222 -18.98 -31.81 19.20
CA GLU A 222 -18.66 -33.18 18.80
C GLU A 222 -17.24 -33.60 19.17
N PHE A 223 -16.27 -32.68 19.03
CA PHE A 223 -14.86 -32.99 19.28
C PHE A 223 -14.31 -32.39 20.59
N GLY A 224 -15.09 -31.57 21.30
CA GLY A 224 -14.67 -30.93 22.55
C GLY A 224 -13.53 -29.90 22.40
N TYR A 225 -13.23 -29.43 21.18
CA TYR A 225 -12.21 -28.41 20.93
C TYR A 225 -12.60 -27.42 19.83
N LYS A 226 -11.84 -26.31 19.77
CA LYS A 226 -12.03 -25.24 18.79
C LYS A 226 -11.41 -25.61 17.45
N ILE A 227 -12.23 -25.64 16.40
CA ILE A 227 -11.83 -25.85 15.01
C ILE A 227 -11.73 -24.52 14.25
N ASP A 228 -10.79 -24.45 13.32
CA ASP A 228 -10.61 -23.28 12.47
C ASP A 228 -11.74 -23.21 11.43
N GLN A 229 -12.50 -22.12 11.44
CA GLN A 229 -13.56 -21.88 10.47
C GLN A 229 -12.96 -21.26 9.21
N MET A 230 -13.07 -22.00 8.11
CA MET A 230 -12.59 -21.60 6.79
C MET A 230 -13.78 -21.28 5.89
N ARG A 231 -13.66 -20.20 5.11
CA ARG A 231 -14.69 -19.78 4.15
C ARG A 231 -14.14 -19.71 2.73
N PRO A 232 -14.82 -20.27 1.73
CA PRO A 232 -14.36 -20.21 0.36
C PRO A 232 -14.31 -18.78 -0.15
N LEU A 233 -13.32 -18.49 -0.98
CA LEU A 233 -13.17 -17.21 -1.66
C LEU A 233 -13.64 -17.35 -3.12
N THR A 234 -14.49 -16.41 -3.55
CA THR A 234 -14.96 -16.34 -4.95
C THR A 234 -13.88 -15.84 -5.89
N HIS A 235 -13.00 -14.97 -5.40
CA HIS A 235 -11.92 -14.37 -6.16
C HIS A 235 -10.62 -14.45 -5.38
N VAL A 236 -9.60 -15.01 -6.03
CA VAL A 236 -8.27 -15.16 -5.44
C VAL A 236 -7.26 -14.50 -6.36
N TYR A 237 -6.35 -13.77 -5.73
CA TYR A 237 -5.27 -13.05 -6.37
C TYR A 237 -3.95 -13.55 -5.79
N ARG A 238 -2.92 -13.60 -6.62
CA ARG A 238 -1.54 -13.78 -6.20
C ARG A 238 -0.87 -12.42 -6.22
N ALA A 239 -0.43 -11.95 -5.06
CA ALA A 239 0.49 -10.83 -4.94
C ALA A 239 1.91 -11.37 -4.82
N SER A 240 2.84 -10.87 -5.62
CA SER A 240 4.26 -11.25 -5.59
C SER A 240 5.13 -10.01 -5.56
N LEU A 241 6.21 -10.06 -4.77
CA LEU A 241 7.29 -9.09 -4.82
C LEU A 241 8.26 -9.57 -5.89
N GLU A 242 8.43 -8.75 -6.91
CA GLU A 242 9.34 -9.01 -8.02
C GLU A 242 10.47 -7.98 -8.00
N LEU A 243 11.68 -8.43 -8.31
CA LEU A 243 12.84 -7.56 -8.43
C LEU A 243 12.80 -6.82 -9.75
N VAL A 244 13.12 -5.53 -9.71
CA VAL A 244 13.21 -4.69 -10.88
C VAL A 244 14.43 -3.78 -10.81
N PHE A 245 14.98 -3.45 -11.96
CA PHE A 245 16.04 -2.45 -12.12
C PHE A 245 15.62 -1.50 -13.24
N ASN A 246 15.50 -0.21 -12.95
CA ASN A 246 15.00 0.79 -13.91
C ASN A 246 13.70 0.35 -14.61
N ASN A 247 12.74 -0.19 -13.84
CA ASN A 247 11.47 -0.77 -14.31
C ASN A 247 11.58 -2.02 -15.21
N ARG A 248 12.77 -2.56 -15.45
CA ARG A 248 12.97 -3.84 -16.13
C ARG A 248 12.90 -5.00 -15.13
N PRO A 249 12.25 -6.11 -15.48
CA PRO A 249 12.17 -7.27 -14.60
C PRO A 249 13.54 -7.93 -14.44
N VAL A 250 13.83 -8.36 -13.22
CA VAL A 250 15.05 -9.10 -12.86
C VAL A 250 14.66 -10.55 -12.56
N ILE A 251 15.35 -11.50 -13.18
CA ILE A 251 15.18 -12.94 -12.93
C ILE A 251 16.39 -13.46 -12.15
N GLN A 252 16.13 -14.29 -11.14
CA GLN A 252 17.17 -15.02 -10.42
C GLN A 252 17.42 -16.37 -11.08
N LYS A 253 18.68 -16.66 -11.43
CA LYS A 253 19.16 -17.97 -11.89
C LYS A 253 20.19 -18.53 -10.91
N LYS A 254 20.66 -19.75 -11.16
CA LYS A 254 21.62 -20.44 -10.27
C LYS A 254 22.93 -19.67 -10.09
N ASP A 255 23.36 -18.95 -11.12
CA ASP A 255 24.67 -18.31 -11.21
C ASP A 255 24.62 -16.77 -11.07
N GLY A 256 23.44 -16.20 -10.75
CA GLY A 256 23.27 -14.77 -10.51
C GLY A 256 21.91 -14.23 -10.91
N TYR A 257 21.85 -12.91 -11.04
CA TYR A 257 20.66 -12.17 -11.46
C TYR A 257 20.79 -11.69 -12.89
N TYR A 258 19.66 -11.63 -13.60
CA TYR A 258 19.59 -11.28 -15.01
C TYR A 258 18.52 -10.23 -15.26
N LEU A 259 18.86 -9.20 -16.02
CA LEU A 259 17.89 -8.23 -16.55
C LEU A 259 17.27 -8.80 -17.81
N VAL A 260 15.95 -8.78 -17.90
CA VAL A 260 15.26 -9.13 -19.14
C VAL A 260 14.90 -7.84 -19.86
N ASP A 261 15.40 -7.69 -21.09
CA ASP A 261 14.95 -6.63 -21.97
C ASP A 261 13.48 -6.89 -22.36
N PRO A 262 12.55 -5.98 -22.05
CA PRO A 262 11.13 -6.19 -22.36
C PRO A 262 10.84 -6.23 -23.86
N ILE A 263 11.71 -5.71 -24.72
CA ILE A 263 11.51 -5.67 -26.18
C ILE A 263 12.12 -6.92 -26.82
N THR A 264 13.39 -7.17 -26.54
CA THR A 264 14.13 -8.24 -27.22
C THR A 264 14.05 -9.58 -26.49
N THR A 265 13.54 -9.61 -25.26
CA THR A 265 13.55 -10.75 -24.32
C THR A 265 14.95 -11.30 -24.01
N LYS A 266 16.01 -10.59 -24.42
CA LYS A 266 17.38 -10.94 -24.11
C LYS A 266 17.64 -10.77 -22.62
N GLU A 267 18.47 -11.65 -22.09
CA GLU A 267 18.85 -11.68 -20.69
C GLU A 267 20.29 -11.20 -20.52
N GLU A 268 20.49 -10.15 -19.75
CA GLU A 268 21.81 -9.58 -19.46
C GLU A 268 22.18 -9.87 -18.01
N LYS A 269 23.31 -10.53 -17.79
CA LYS A 269 23.77 -10.86 -16.44
C LYS A 269 24.16 -9.60 -15.68
N VAL A 270 23.65 -9.47 -14.46
CA VAL A 270 24.01 -8.39 -13.55
C VAL A 270 25.37 -8.69 -12.94
N VAL A 271 26.27 -7.70 -13.00
CA VAL A 271 27.60 -7.77 -12.38
C VAL A 271 27.45 -7.77 -10.87
N GLN A 272 28.31 -8.52 -10.17
CA GLN A 272 28.35 -8.58 -8.71
C GLN A 272 28.42 -7.17 -8.09
N GLY A 273 27.53 -6.90 -7.13
CA GLY A 273 27.35 -5.59 -6.50
C GLY A 273 26.23 -4.76 -7.13
N GLY A 274 25.86 -5.04 -8.39
CA GLY A 274 24.74 -4.41 -9.07
C GLY A 274 23.38 -4.74 -8.45
N GLU A 275 23.30 -5.80 -7.64
CA GLU A 275 22.08 -6.21 -6.94
C GLU A 275 21.59 -5.16 -5.93
N GLN A 276 22.48 -4.29 -5.45
CA GLN A 276 22.13 -3.20 -4.53
C GLN A 276 21.24 -2.14 -5.20
N ALA A 277 21.26 -2.04 -6.53
CA ALA A 277 20.44 -1.10 -7.28
C ALA A 277 19.03 -1.65 -7.59
N PHE A 278 18.74 -2.90 -7.21
CA PHE A 278 17.41 -3.46 -7.41
C PHE A 278 16.40 -2.77 -6.50
N SER A 279 15.19 -2.63 -7.03
CA SER A 279 14.01 -2.19 -6.31
C SER A 279 12.96 -3.29 -6.34
N LEU A 280 12.00 -3.24 -5.40
CA LEU A 280 10.87 -4.16 -5.41
C LEU A 280 9.67 -3.56 -6.14
N LYS A 281 8.98 -4.40 -6.91
CA LYS A 281 7.68 -4.10 -7.52
C LYS A 281 6.66 -5.12 -7.03
N LEU A 282 5.49 -4.64 -6.60
CA LEU A 282 4.38 -5.50 -6.25
C LEU A 282 3.60 -5.85 -7.52
N VAL A 283 3.50 -7.13 -7.84
CA VAL A 283 2.76 -7.64 -8.99
C VAL A 283 1.57 -8.45 -8.51
N ILE A 284 0.37 -8.06 -8.95
CA ILE A 284 -0.89 -8.69 -8.58
C ILE A 284 -1.48 -9.37 -9.82
N LYS A 285 -1.76 -10.66 -9.73
CA LYS A 285 -2.37 -11.47 -10.79
C LYS A 285 -3.61 -12.17 -10.26
N LYS A 286 -4.73 -12.05 -10.98
CA LYS A 286 -5.96 -12.81 -10.69
C LYS A 286 -5.72 -14.28 -11.04
N LEU A 287 -6.06 -15.19 -10.14
CA LEU A 287 -6.03 -16.63 -10.43
C LEU A 287 -7.37 -17.05 -11.03
N GLN A 288 -7.31 -17.85 -12.09
CA GLN A 288 -8.48 -18.58 -12.58
C GLN A 288 -8.71 -19.77 -11.65
N ILE A 289 -9.86 -19.79 -10.99
CA ILE A 289 -10.28 -20.91 -10.13
C ILE A 289 -11.17 -21.78 -11.01
N ASN A 290 -10.62 -22.90 -11.50
CA ASN A 290 -11.43 -23.89 -12.20
C ASN A 290 -12.25 -24.63 -11.14
N HIS A 291 -13.56 -24.38 -11.12
CA HIS A 291 -14.50 -25.18 -10.37
C HIS A 291 -14.77 -26.48 -11.15
N ASN A 292 -13.84 -27.42 -11.08
CA ASN A 292 -14.16 -28.80 -11.44
C ASN A 292 -14.89 -29.40 -10.24
N TYR A 293 -16.22 -29.35 -10.31
CA TYR A 293 -17.11 -30.16 -9.48
C TYR A 293 -17.36 -31.50 -10.18
#